data_AF-A0A0C3C6Q8-F1
#
_entry.id   AF-A0A0C3C6Q8-F1
#
_cell.length_a   1.000
_cell.length_b   1.000
_cell.length_c   1.000
_cell.angle_alpha   90.00
_cell.angle_beta   90.00
_cell.angle_gamma   90.00
#
_symmetry.space_group_name_H-M   'P 1'
#
loop_
_entity.id
_entity.type
_entity.pdbx_description
1 polymer ?
#
loop_
_entity_poly.entity_id
_entity_poly.type
_entity_poly.pdbx_seq_one_letter_code
_entity_poly.pdbx_strand_id
1 'polypeptide(L)'
;DPSILKEFLEECRANFLDKDGTRTVIYRSSCSIALTKPVWRRCMSRKARPLSTIFLAASVKEPLIRDATDYLHPVSLTWYSNHGIPYRRG
;
A
#
# COMPACT_ATOMS: atom_id res chain seq x y z
N ASP A 1 -29.47 -2.92 22.03
CA ASP A 1 -28.12 -3.38 22.35
C ASP A 1 -27.15 -2.88 21.27
N PRO A 2 -26.18 -1.99 21.58
CA PRO A 2 -25.32 -1.35 20.58
C PRO A 2 -24.24 -2.28 19.98
N SER A 3 -24.10 -3.51 20.50
CA SER A 3 -23.22 -4.57 20.02
C SER A 3 -23.49 -4.97 18.57
N ILE A 4 -24.77 -5.11 18.20
CA ILE A 4 -25.22 -5.54 16.85
C ILE A 4 -24.72 -4.59 15.76
N LEU A 5 -24.76 -3.28 16.01
CA LEU A 5 -24.26 -2.29 15.05
C LEU A 5 -22.73 -2.35 14.90
N LYS A 6 -21.99 -2.67 15.97
CA LYS A 6 -20.53 -2.83 15.91
C LYS A 6 -20.16 -4.06 15.09
N GLU A 7 -20.83 -5.18 15.30
CA GLU A 7 -20.62 -6.40 14.53
C GLU A 7 -20.91 -6.19 13.04
N PHE A 8 -22.05 -5.56 12.71
CA PHE A 8 -22.39 -5.22 11.33
C PHE A 8 -21.34 -4.31 10.67
N LEU A 9 -20.84 -3.30 11.41
CA LEU A 9 -19.79 -2.41 10.90
C LEU A 9 -18.47 -3.14 10.68
N GLU A 10 -18.10 -4.07 11.56
CA GLU A 10 -16.88 -4.87 11.40
C GLU A 10 -16.99 -5.80 10.19
N GLU A 11 -18.16 -6.40 9.96
CA GLU A 11 -18.43 -7.22 8.77
C GLU A 11 -18.36 -6.38 7.48
N CYS A 12 -18.97 -5.20 7.47
CA CYS A 12 -18.88 -4.26 6.35
C CYS A 12 -17.42 -3.87 6.05
N ARG A 13 -16.64 -3.61 7.11
CA ARG A 13 -15.22 -3.25 7.01
C ARG A 13 -14.39 -4.40 6.45
N ALA A 14 -14.58 -5.61 6.96
CA ALA A 14 -13.90 -6.81 6.47
C ALA A 14 -14.20 -7.05 4.98
N ASN A 15 -15.48 -7.00 4.60
CA ASN A 15 -15.92 -7.14 3.21
C ASN A 15 -15.37 -6.04 2.29
N PHE A 16 -15.16 -4.83 2.81
CA PHE A 16 -14.53 -3.75 2.05
C PHE A 16 -13.03 -3.99 1.85
N LEU A 17 -12.33 -4.41 2.90
CA LEU A 17 -10.88 -4.69 2.84
C LEU A 17 -10.56 -5.88 1.91
N ASP A 18 -11.38 -6.92 1.93
CA ASP A 18 -11.19 -8.10 1.07
C ASP A 18 -11.27 -7.76 -0.43
N LYS A 19 -12.16 -6.82 -0.80
CA LYS A 19 -12.30 -6.33 -2.19
C LYS A 19 -11.01 -5.71 -2.74
N ASP A 20 -10.27 -5.00 -1.89
CA ASP A 20 -9.05 -4.28 -2.28
C ASP A 20 -7.76 -5.06 -1.97
N GLY A 21 -7.78 -6.04 -1.06
CA GLY A 21 -6.57 -6.73 -0.57
C GLY A 21 -5.74 -7.48 -1.63
N THR A 22 -6.38 -8.00 -2.69
CA THR A 22 -5.69 -8.74 -3.76
C THR A 22 -5.38 -7.89 -5.00
N ARG A 23 -5.68 -6.59 -4.94
CA ARG A 23 -5.68 -5.72 -6.11
C ARG A 23 -4.76 -4.52 -5.88
N THR A 24 -4.01 -4.16 -6.91
CA THR A 24 -3.26 -2.92 -6.93
C THR A 24 -4.19 -1.78 -7.34
N VAL A 25 -4.44 -0.86 -6.40
CA VAL A 25 -5.24 0.35 -6.63
C VAL A 25 -4.34 1.43 -7.22
N ILE A 26 -4.73 1.96 -8.39
CA ILE A 26 -3.98 2.99 -9.12
C ILE A 26 -4.60 4.35 -8.83
N TYR A 27 -3.83 5.25 -8.24
CA TYR A 27 -4.20 6.65 -8.04
C TYR A 27 -3.56 7.52 -9.12
N ARG A 28 -4.30 8.52 -9.59
CA ARG A 28 -3.78 9.54 -10.50
C ARG A 28 -4.04 10.91 -9.91
N SER A 29 -3.12 11.82 -10.15
CA SER A 29 -3.36 13.24 -9.87
C SER A 29 -4.53 13.72 -10.73
N SER A 30 -5.51 14.34 -10.08
CA SER A 30 -6.61 15.02 -10.74
C SER A 30 -6.52 16.49 -10.37
N CYS A 31 -6.37 17.33 -11.39
CA CYS A 31 -6.51 18.77 -11.26
C CYS A 31 -7.84 19.13 -11.94
N SER A 32 -8.80 19.60 -11.14
CA SER A 32 -10.02 20.21 -11.66
C SER A 32 -9.81 21.72 -11.65
N ILE A 33 -10.39 22.44 -12.61
CA ILE A 33 -10.34 23.91 -12.68
C ILE A 33 -10.83 24.55 -11.36
N ALA A 34 -11.70 23.87 -10.61
CA ALA A 34 -12.19 24.32 -9.31
C ALA A 34 -11.26 24.00 -8.11
N LEU A 35 -10.26 23.14 -8.28
CA LEU A 35 -9.33 22.75 -7.22
C LEU A 35 -7.99 23.47 -7.40
N THR A 36 -7.65 24.33 -6.45
CA THR A 36 -6.37 25.07 -6.40
C THR A 36 -5.16 24.17 -6.14
N LYS A 37 -5.35 22.90 -5.76
CA LYS A 37 -4.28 21.92 -5.52
C LYS A 37 -4.59 20.58 -6.19
N PRO A 38 -3.57 19.87 -6.70
CA PRO A 38 -3.76 18.52 -7.24
C PRO A 38 -4.19 17.56 -6.13
N VAL A 39 -5.20 16.74 -6.41
CA VAL A 39 -5.70 15.72 -5.49
C VAL A 39 -5.49 14.34 -6.09
N TRP A 40 -4.98 13.40 -5.31
CA TRP A 40 -4.90 11.99 -5.71
C TRP A 40 -6.30 11.38 -5.75
N ARG A 41 -6.74 10.94 -6.94
CA ARG A 41 -8.01 10.25 -7.11
C ARG A 41 -7.78 8.80 -7.54
N ARG A 42 -8.53 7.88 -6.93
CA ARG A 42 -8.57 6.48 -7.34
C ARG A 42 -9.08 6.40 -8.77
N CYS A 43 -8.25 5.89 -9.68
CA CYS A 43 -8.59 5.82 -11.10
C CYS A 43 -9.09 4.43 -11.50
N MET A 44 -8.41 3.38 -11.04
CA MET A 44 -8.79 1.99 -11.32
C MET A 44 -8.14 1.01 -10.33
N SER A 45 -8.59 -0.24 -10.34
CA SER A 45 -8.04 -1.35 -9.55
C SER A 45 -7.78 -2.56 -10.44
N ARG A 46 -6.55 -3.08 -10.42
CA ARG A 46 -6.09 -4.21 -11.23
C ARG A 46 -5.65 -5.35 -10.33
N LYS A 47 -5.83 -6.60 -10.76
CA LYS A 47 -5.29 -7.75 -10.02
C LYS A 47 -3.77 -7.59 -9.88
N ALA A 48 -3.22 -7.85 -8.70
CA ALA A 48 -1.79 -7.78 -8.48
C ALA A 48 -1.08 -8.78 -9.42
N ARG A 49 -0.05 -8.31 -10.14
CA ARG A 49 0.73 -9.18 -11.03
C ARG A 49 1.72 -10.00 -10.19
N PRO A 50 1.70 -11.34 -10.25
CA PRO A 50 2.65 -12.14 -9.51
C PRO A 50 4.09 -11.84 -9.95
N LEU A 51 5.00 -11.66 -8.98
CA LEU A 51 6.41 -11.38 -9.24
C LEU A 51 7.08 -12.50 -10.06
N SER A 52 6.61 -13.74 -9.97
CA SER A 52 7.09 -14.87 -10.79
C SER A 52 6.95 -14.63 -12.29
N THR A 53 5.97 -13.84 -12.73
CA THR A 53 5.76 -13.52 -14.15
C THR A 53 6.69 -12.42 -14.67
N ILE A 54 7.45 -11.76 -13.79
CA ILE A 54 8.43 -10.72 -14.16
C ILE A 54 9.79 -11.39 -14.34
N PHE A 55 10.25 -11.39 -15.60
CA PHE A 55 11.56 -11.91 -15.99
C PHE A 55 12.62 -10.81 -15.83
N LEU A 56 13.35 -10.89 -14.72
CA LEU A 56 14.54 -10.10 -14.42
C LEU A 56 15.63 -11.05 -13.93
N ALA A 57 16.90 -10.66 -14.11
CA ALA A 57 18.01 -11.43 -13.57
C ALA A 57 17.87 -11.57 -12.04
N ALA A 58 18.10 -12.78 -11.51
CA ALA A 58 17.98 -13.07 -10.07
C ALA A 58 18.88 -12.13 -9.24
N SER A 59 20.08 -11.85 -9.74
CA SER A 59 21.05 -10.92 -9.16
C SER A 59 20.52 -9.49 -8.99
N VAL A 60 19.48 -9.08 -9.72
CA VAL A 60 18.81 -7.78 -9.57
C VAL A 60 17.53 -7.93 -8.76
N LYS A 61 16.75 -8.97 -9.04
CA LYS A 61 15.42 -9.16 -8.45
C LYS A 61 15.47 -9.47 -6.96
N GLU A 62 16.35 -10.37 -6.54
CA GLU A 62 16.41 -10.83 -5.16
C GLU A 62 16.88 -9.73 -4.19
N PRO A 63 17.95 -8.96 -4.48
CA PRO A 63 18.36 -7.87 -3.60
C PRO A 63 17.28 -6.80 -3.44
N LEU A 64 16.55 -6.46 -4.51
CA LEU A 64 15.47 -5.47 -4.45
C LEU A 64 14.31 -5.94 -3.56
N ILE A 65 13.90 -7.20 -3.69
CA ILE A 65 12.84 -7.77 -2.85
C ILE A 65 13.29 -7.80 -1.39
N ARG A 66 14.53 -8.21 -1.14
CA ARG A 66 15.10 -8.27 0.21
C ARG A 66 15.18 -6.89 0.86
N ASP A 67 15.73 -5.89 0.16
CA ASP A 67 15.84 -4.52 0.69
C ASP A 67 14.46 -3.91 0.98
N ALA A 68 13.48 -4.11 0.09
CA ALA A 68 12.11 -3.65 0.33
C ALA A 68 11.45 -4.35 1.53
N THR A 69 11.69 -5.66 1.70
CA THR A 69 11.16 -6.44 2.83
C THR A 69 11.78 -5.97 4.14
N ASP A 70 13.10 -5.79 4.17
CA ASP A 70 13.83 -5.31 5.34
C ASP A 70 13.41 -3.88 5.68
N TYR A 71 13.25 -2.99 4.69
CA TYR A 71 12.79 -1.62 4.90
C TYR A 71 11.40 -1.56 5.55
N LEU A 72 10.45 -2.39 5.09
CA LEU A 72 9.08 -2.43 5.61
C LEU A 72 8.94 -3.16 6.94
N HIS A 73 9.99 -3.81 7.44
CA HIS A 73 9.95 -4.53 8.70
C HIS A 73 9.77 -3.56 9.90
N PRO A 74 8.93 -3.89 10.90
CA PRO A 74 8.67 -2.99 12.05
C PRO A 74 9.94 -2.58 12.81
N VAL A 75 10.94 -3.45 12.88
CA VAL A 75 12.23 -3.16 13.52
C VAL A 75 12.96 -2.03 12.79
N SER A 76 12.89 -1.99 11.46
CA SER A 76 13.51 -0.93 10.66
C SER A 76 12.85 0.41 10.93
N LEU A 77 11.52 0.46 11.05
CA LEU A 77 10.82 1.68 11.44
C LEU A 77 11.31 2.24 12.79
N THR A 78 11.46 1.37 13.79
CA THR A 78 11.99 1.75 15.11
C THR A 78 13.44 2.22 15.00
N TRP A 79 14.26 1.56 14.19
CA TRP A 79 15.65 1.96 13.96
C TRP A 79 15.75 3.37 13.38
N TYR A 80 14.98 3.68 12.32
CA TYR A 80 14.94 5.03 11.73
C TYR A 80 14.52 6.08 12.76
N SER A 81 13.46 5.80 13.52
CA SER A 81 12.96 6.68 14.58
C SER A 81 14.02 6.94 15.66
N ASN A 82 14.66 5.90 16.16
CA ASN A 82 15.65 6.01 17.25
C ASN A 82 16.91 6.79 16.82
N HIS A 83 17.23 6.76 15.54
CA HIS A 83 18.39 7.48 14.99
C HIS A 83 18.01 8.87 14.44
N GLY A 84 16.75 9.29 14.53
CA GLY A 84 16.28 10.58 14.02
C GLY A 84 16.33 10.71 12.49
N ILE A 85 16.36 9.58 11.77
CA ILE A 85 16.44 9.54 10.32
C ILE A 85 15.02 9.48 9.74
N PRO A 86 14.66 10.35 8.77
CA PRO A 86 13.36 10.29 8.12
C PRO A 86 13.09 8.92 7.48
N TYR A 87 11.95 8.31 7.80
CA TYR A 87 11.54 7.01 7.27
C TYR A 87 11.05 7.13 5.81
N ARG A 88 12.02 7.17 4.88
CA ARG A 88 11.82 7.20 3.43
C ARG A 88 13.00 6.52 2.74
N ARG A 89 12.74 5.85 1.63
CA ARG A 89 13.77 5.22 0.78
C ARG A 89 13.38 5.37 -0.69
N GLY A 90 14.36 5.67 -1.53
CA GLY A 90 14.20 5.94 -2.96
C GLY A 90 15.35 5.39 -3.76
#